data_AF-A0A6G7Z4I9-F1
#
_entry.id   AF-A0A6G7Z4I9-F1
#
_cell.length_a   1.000
_cell.length_b   1.000
_cell.length_c   1.000
_cell.angle_alpha   90.00
_cell.angle_beta   90.00
_cell.angle_gamma   90.00
#
_symmetry.space_group_name_H-M   'P 1'
#
loop_
_entity.id
_entity.type
_entity.pdbx_description
1 polymer ?
#
loop_
_entity_poly.entity_id
_entity_poly.type
_entity_poly.pdbx_seq_one_letter_code
_entity_poly.pdbx_strand_id
1 'polypeptide(L)'
;MPRNGPSALLLAWALHDVEEAMAFPVACERAADATGVEHLRTDHRQSWIAVGLMGVLVAAACRAGAAHGGGSRVYRAVVAGLGAHVVTHVGASAAQRAYTPGIVTALPIMLPGAAVARRELAREGTPLCPADYVRGAALLVPAALACHILARLVPASRRRPAAADVRRWR
;
A
#
# COMPACT_ATOMS: atom_id res chain seq x y z
N MET A 1 26.12 -12.74 7.60
CA MET A 1 25.74 -11.31 7.70
C MET A 1 24.31 -11.23 8.23
N PRO A 2 23.95 -10.24 9.06
CA PRO A 2 22.57 -10.07 9.52
C PRO A 2 21.64 -9.84 8.32
N ARG A 3 20.50 -10.53 8.30
CA ARG A 3 19.46 -10.40 7.27
C ARG A 3 18.61 -9.18 7.58
N ASN A 4 18.75 -8.15 6.77
CA ASN A 4 18.05 -6.88 6.94
C ASN A 4 16.90 -6.71 5.94
N GLY A 5 16.82 -7.56 4.91
CA GLY A 5 15.83 -7.49 3.84
C GLY A 5 14.39 -7.45 4.34
N PRO A 6 13.93 -8.45 5.13
CA PRO A 6 12.56 -8.46 5.63
C PRO A 6 12.21 -7.25 6.50
N SER A 7 13.12 -6.83 7.38
CA SER A 7 12.92 -5.69 8.27
C SER A 7 12.91 -4.36 7.50
N ALA A 8 13.82 -4.19 6.53
CA ALA A 8 13.88 -3.01 5.68
C ALA A 8 12.63 -2.87 4.80
N LEU A 9 12.14 -3.99 4.25
CA LEU A 9 10.90 -4.00 3.47
C LEU A 9 9.70 -3.62 4.33
N LEU A 10 9.56 -4.24 5.52
CA LEU A 10 8.44 -3.97 6.41
C LEU A 10 8.42 -2.52 6.89
N LEU A 11 9.58 -1.97 7.27
CA LEU A 11 9.69 -0.58 7.71
C LEU A 11 9.35 0.39 6.57
N ALA A 12 9.90 0.15 5.37
CA ALA A 12 9.63 0.98 4.20
C ALA A 12 8.15 0.93 3.80
N TRP A 13 7.54 -0.26 3.80
CA TRP A 13 6.11 -0.45 3.59
C TRP A 13 5.29 0.35 4.62
N ALA A 14 5.58 0.20 5.91
CA ALA A 14 4.82 0.88 6.96
C ALA A 14 4.87 2.41 6.82
N LEU A 15 6.03 2.98 6.50
CA LEU A 15 6.20 4.41 6.28
C LEU A 15 5.50 4.91 5.01
N HIS A 16 5.58 4.13 3.92
CA HIS A 16 4.92 4.42 2.66
C HIS A 16 3.39 4.38 2.80
N ASP A 17 2.86 3.35 3.45
CA ASP A 17 1.41 3.15 3.62
C ASP A 17 0.78 4.15 4.61
N VAL A 18 1.55 4.83 5.47
CA VAL A 18 1.03 5.98 6.23
C VAL A 18 0.62 7.11 5.30
N GLU A 19 1.41 7.41 4.26
CA GLU A 19 1.02 8.39 3.24
C GLU A 19 -0.24 7.93 2.52
N GLU A 20 -0.28 6.67 2.08
CA GLU A 20 -1.45 6.10 1.40
C GLU A 20 -2.70 6.19 2.27
N ALA A 21 -2.64 5.75 3.53
CA ALA A 21 -3.77 5.75 4.44
C ALA A 21 -4.39 7.15 4.60
N MET A 22 -3.54 8.18 4.62
CA MET A 22 -3.95 9.58 4.76
C MET A 22 -4.49 10.17 3.46
N ALA A 23 -3.87 9.89 2.32
CA ALA A 23 -4.22 10.49 1.04
C ALA A 23 -5.34 9.75 0.29
N PHE A 24 -5.52 8.46 0.55
CA PHE A 24 -6.46 7.61 -0.19
C PHE A 24 -7.92 8.06 -0.13
N PRO A 25 -8.49 8.50 1.01
CA PRO A 25 -9.85 9.03 1.07
C PRO A 25 -10.08 10.20 0.11
N VAL A 26 -9.13 11.13 0.02
CA VAL A 26 -9.21 12.30 -0.87
C VAL A 26 -9.16 11.86 -2.35
N ALA A 27 -8.34 10.87 -2.68
CA ALA A 27 -8.31 10.32 -4.04
C ALA A 27 -9.63 9.63 -4.41
N CYS A 28 -10.22 8.88 -3.48
CA CYS A 28 -11.54 8.26 -3.64
C CYS A 28 -12.66 9.29 -3.79
N GLU A 29 -12.61 10.41 -3.07
CA GLU A 29 -13.56 11.53 -3.23
C GLU A 29 -13.49 12.09 -4.65
N ARG A 30 -12.28 12.44 -5.13
CA ARG A 30 -12.09 12.95 -6.49
C ARG A 30 -12.56 11.96 -7.56
N ALA A 31 -12.30 10.68 -7.36
CA ALA A 31 -12.75 9.64 -8.29
C ALA A 31 -14.29 9.51 -8.30
N ALA A 32 -14.92 9.60 -7.13
CA ALA A 32 -16.37 9.58 -7.02
C ALA A 32 -17.01 10.83 -7.66
N ASP A 33 -16.44 12.01 -7.45
CA ASP A 33 -16.88 13.26 -8.09
C ASP A 33 -16.77 13.19 -9.63
N ALA A 34 -15.67 12.62 -10.14
CA ALA A 34 -15.43 12.52 -11.57
C ALA A 34 -16.32 11.48 -12.30
N THR A 35 -16.77 10.44 -11.59
CA THR A 35 -17.52 9.32 -12.17
C THR A 35 -18.99 9.30 -11.79
N GLY A 36 -19.40 10.06 -10.76
CA GLY A 36 -20.72 9.98 -10.16
C GLY A 36 -20.96 8.72 -9.31
N VAL A 37 -19.94 7.87 -9.09
CA VAL A 37 -20.08 6.60 -8.36
C VAL A 37 -19.82 6.81 -6.88
N GLU A 38 -20.90 7.02 -6.11
CA GLU A 38 -20.87 7.25 -4.66
C GLU A 38 -20.14 6.14 -3.87
N HIS A 39 -20.24 4.90 -4.33
CA HIS A 39 -19.59 3.74 -3.69
C HIS A 39 -18.06 3.80 -3.70
N LEU A 40 -17.45 4.66 -4.53
CA LEU A 40 -15.99 4.86 -4.49
C LEU A 40 -15.55 5.57 -3.23
N ARG A 41 -16.40 6.40 -2.61
CA ARG A 41 -16.04 7.14 -1.40
C ARG A 41 -15.69 6.18 -0.26
N THR A 42 -14.66 6.57 0.47
CA THR A 42 -14.14 5.90 1.67
C THR A 42 -13.77 7.00 2.67
N ASP A 43 -13.82 6.70 3.96
CA ASP A 43 -13.32 7.62 4.98
C ASP A 43 -11.91 7.23 5.47
N HIS A 44 -11.29 8.09 6.29
CA HIS A 44 -9.99 7.81 6.86
C HIS A 44 -9.97 6.54 7.71
N ARG A 45 -11.05 6.24 8.44
CA ARG A 45 -11.12 5.07 9.30
C ARG A 45 -11.08 3.79 8.49
N GLN A 46 -11.84 3.71 7.40
CA GLN A 46 -11.84 2.60 6.47
C GLN A 46 -10.47 2.46 5.77
N SER A 47 -9.85 3.59 5.40
CA SER A 47 -8.50 3.61 4.84
C SER A 47 -7.46 2.99 5.79
N TRP A 48 -7.44 3.44 7.05
CA TRP A 48 -6.55 2.89 8.08
C TRP A 48 -6.81 1.43 8.39
N ILE A 49 -8.07 0.98 8.41
CA ILE A 49 -8.41 -0.43 8.60
C ILE A 49 -7.87 -1.27 7.45
N ALA A 50 -8.07 -0.84 6.20
CA ALA A 50 -7.58 -1.56 5.03
C ALA A 50 -6.04 -1.68 5.05
N VAL A 51 -5.33 -0.58 5.33
CA VAL A 51 -3.87 -0.58 5.47
C VAL A 51 -3.41 -1.46 6.64
N GLY A 52 -4.10 -1.42 7.78
CA GLY A 52 -3.78 -2.27 8.93
C GLY A 52 -3.90 -3.76 8.62
N LEU A 53 -4.97 -4.17 7.92
CA LEU A 53 -5.15 -5.55 7.47
C LEU A 53 -4.06 -5.97 6.49
N MET A 54 -3.70 -5.10 5.56
CA MET A 54 -2.59 -5.34 4.63
C MET A 54 -1.26 -5.47 5.38
N GLY A 55 -1.05 -4.68 6.43
CA GLY A 55 0.12 -4.75 7.29
C GLY A 55 0.29 -6.08 8.00
N VAL A 56 -0.80 -6.73 8.41
CA VAL A 56 -0.74 -8.10 8.96
C VAL A 56 -0.19 -9.07 7.93
N LEU A 57 -0.64 -8.99 6.67
CA LEU A 57 -0.15 -9.84 5.58
C LEU A 57 1.33 -9.59 5.30
N VAL A 58 1.72 -8.32 5.16
CA VAL A 58 3.11 -7.94 4.87
C VAL A 58 4.04 -8.34 6.01
N ALA A 59 3.64 -8.12 7.26
CA ALA A 59 4.39 -8.55 8.44
C ALA A 59 4.53 -10.07 8.52
N ALA A 60 3.46 -10.83 8.23
CA ALA A 60 3.51 -12.29 8.19
C ALA A 60 4.47 -12.80 7.10
N ALA A 61 4.45 -12.19 5.92
CA ALA A 61 5.37 -12.51 4.83
C ALA A 61 6.83 -12.18 5.19
N CYS A 62 7.10 -11.02 5.79
CA CYS A 62 8.43 -10.64 6.24
C CYS A 62 8.95 -11.57 7.34
N ARG A 63 8.09 -11.94 8.30
CA ARG A 63 8.42 -12.96 9.33
C ARG A 63 8.77 -14.30 8.70
N ALA A 64 7.99 -14.75 7.71
CA ALA A 64 8.28 -15.98 6.97
C ALA A 64 9.60 -15.89 6.19
N GLY A 65 9.91 -14.72 5.60
CA GLY A 65 11.18 -14.43 4.93
C GLY A 65 12.36 -14.51 5.90
N ALA A 66 12.24 -13.89 7.08
CA ALA A 66 13.28 -13.94 8.11
C ALA A 66 13.54 -15.36 8.61
N ALA A 67 12.48 -16.13 8.87
CA ALA A 67 12.56 -17.50 9.38
C ALA A 67 13.19 -18.50 8.38
N HIS A 68 12.94 -18.32 7.08
CA HIS A 68 13.40 -19.25 6.02
C HIS A 68 14.55 -18.69 5.18
N GLY A 69 15.22 -17.63 5.64
CA GLY A 69 16.32 -17.01 4.92
C GLY A 69 16.00 -16.63 3.49
N GLY A 70 14.89 -15.90 3.30
CA GLY A 70 14.46 -15.44 1.99
C GLY A 70 13.78 -16.50 1.11
N GLY A 71 13.89 -17.79 1.43
CA GLY A 71 13.34 -18.90 0.63
C GLY A 71 11.81 -19.00 0.59
N SER A 72 11.11 -18.25 1.44
CA SER A 72 9.64 -18.22 1.46
C SER A 72 9.07 -17.69 0.13
N ARG A 73 8.25 -18.49 -0.55
CA ARG A 73 7.57 -18.09 -1.79
C ARG A 73 6.66 -16.88 -1.59
N VAL A 74 6.00 -16.79 -0.43
CA VAL A 74 5.14 -15.66 -0.07
C VAL A 74 5.97 -14.40 0.14
N TYR A 75 7.09 -14.50 0.86
CA TYR A 75 8.00 -13.36 1.05
C TYR A 75 8.52 -12.82 -0.29
N ARG A 76 9.00 -13.71 -1.16
CA ARG A 76 9.49 -13.33 -2.50
C ARG A 76 8.41 -12.66 -3.35
N ALA A 77 7.18 -13.19 -3.31
CA ALA A 77 6.04 -12.58 -3.99
C ALA A 77 5.75 -11.18 -3.45
N VAL A 78 5.81 -10.98 -2.14
CA VAL A 78 5.62 -9.67 -1.50
C VAL A 78 6.73 -8.69 -1.87
N VAL A 79 8.02 -9.09 -1.86
CA VAL A 79 9.14 -8.22 -2.28
C VAL A 79 8.95 -7.80 -3.75
N ALA A 80 8.64 -8.75 -4.63
CA ALA A 80 8.45 -8.48 -6.05
C ALA A 80 7.24 -7.57 -6.29
N GLY A 81 6.11 -7.88 -5.64
CA GLY A 81 4.86 -7.14 -5.77
C GLY A 81 4.95 -5.72 -5.23
N LEU A 82 5.51 -5.53 -4.03
CA LEU A 82 5.72 -4.18 -3.47
C LEU A 82 6.76 -3.38 -4.26
N GLY A 83 7.77 -4.05 -4.84
CA GLY A 83 8.68 -3.40 -5.79
C GLY A 83 7.98 -2.91 -7.05
N ALA A 84 7.03 -3.69 -7.59
CA ALA A 84 6.21 -3.29 -8.74
C ALA A 84 5.17 -2.20 -8.38
N HIS A 85 4.64 -2.22 -7.14
CA HIS A 85 3.71 -1.21 -6.60
C HIS A 85 4.26 0.22 -6.65
N VAL A 86 5.58 0.38 -6.47
CA VAL A 86 6.25 1.68 -6.68
C VAL A 86 5.98 2.23 -8.09
N VAL A 87 6.05 1.36 -9.11
CA VAL A 87 5.86 1.76 -10.51
C VAL A 87 4.40 2.16 -10.75
N THR A 88 3.44 1.49 -10.11
CA THR A 88 2.03 1.84 -10.26
C THR A 88 1.71 3.23 -9.71
N HIS A 89 2.38 3.67 -8.64
CA HIS A 89 2.23 5.03 -8.12
C HIS A 89 2.77 6.09 -9.05
N VAL A 90 3.99 5.89 -9.56
CA VAL A 90 4.59 6.79 -10.54
C VAL A 90 3.73 6.86 -11.80
N GLY A 91 3.27 5.72 -12.29
CA GLY A 91 2.39 5.62 -13.46
C GLY A 91 1.05 6.34 -13.24
N ALA A 92 0.40 6.12 -12.09
CA ALA A 92 -0.87 6.76 -11.74
C ALA A 92 -0.72 8.29 -11.65
N SER A 93 0.31 8.78 -10.95
CA SER A 93 0.60 10.20 -10.86
C SER A 93 0.91 10.83 -12.21
N ALA A 94 1.70 10.15 -13.05
CA ALA A 94 2.02 10.64 -14.40
C ALA A 94 0.78 10.69 -15.29
N ALA A 95 -0.05 9.64 -15.28
CA ALA A 95 -1.26 9.55 -16.07
C ALA A 95 -2.31 10.60 -15.65
N GLN A 96 -2.45 10.85 -14.35
CA GLN A 96 -3.39 11.85 -13.82
C GLN A 96 -2.81 13.27 -13.81
N ARG A 97 -1.50 13.42 -14.06
CA ARG A 97 -0.75 14.68 -13.94
C ARG A 97 -1.03 15.38 -12.61
N ALA A 98 -1.17 14.58 -11.56
CA ALA A 98 -1.64 15.01 -10.26
C ALA A 98 -0.98 14.20 -9.15
N TYR A 99 -1.03 14.75 -7.94
CA TYR A 99 -0.68 14.00 -6.74
C TYR A 99 -1.64 12.81 -6.56
N THR A 100 -1.09 11.59 -6.52
CA THR A 100 -1.80 10.37 -6.13
C THR A 100 -1.26 9.85 -4.79
N PRO A 101 -2.09 9.16 -3.98
CA PRO A 101 -1.63 8.55 -2.74
C PRO A 101 -0.36 7.72 -2.97
N GLY A 102 0.65 7.88 -2.12
CA GLY A 102 1.90 7.10 -2.18
C GLY A 102 2.98 7.67 -3.11
N ILE A 103 2.72 8.69 -3.93
CA ILE A 103 3.75 9.21 -4.86
C ILE A 103 4.95 9.82 -4.15
N VAL A 104 4.74 10.49 -3.00
CA VAL A 104 5.83 11.19 -2.29
C VAL A 104 6.77 10.19 -1.65
N THR A 105 6.28 9.04 -1.20
CA THR A 105 7.07 8.02 -0.50
C THR A 105 7.48 6.82 -1.38
N ALA A 106 6.83 6.59 -2.52
CA ALA A 106 7.12 5.46 -3.41
C ALA A 106 8.60 5.37 -3.81
N LEU A 107 9.18 6.46 -4.30
CA LEU A 107 10.58 6.51 -4.74
C LEU A 107 11.59 6.66 -3.59
N PRO A 108 11.42 7.58 -2.63
CA PRO A 108 12.45 7.77 -1.59
C PRO A 108 12.38 6.77 -0.44
N ILE A 109 11.25 6.08 -0.22
CA ILE A 109 11.06 5.18 0.93
C ILE A 109 10.86 3.73 0.48
N MET A 110 9.78 3.46 -0.25
CA MET A 110 9.40 2.08 -0.60
C MET A 110 10.42 1.42 -1.53
N LEU A 111 10.89 2.16 -2.56
CA LEU A 111 11.85 1.64 -3.52
C LEU A 111 13.20 1.24 -2.89
N PRO A 112 13.86 2.07 -2.03
CA PRO A 112 15.04 1.64 -1.29
C PRO A 112 14.81 0.42 -0.42
N GLY A 113 13.70 0.35 0.32
CA GLY A 113 13.37 -0.81 1.16
C GLY A 113 13.23 -2.11 0.36
N ALA A 114 12.47 -2.06 -0.75
CA ALA A 114 12.33 -3.18 -1.68
C ALA A 114 13.66 -3.55 -2.35
N ALA A 115 14.50 -2.56 -2.68
CA ALA A 115 15.81 -2.79 -3.27
C ALA A 115 16.76 -3.51 -2.31
N VAL A 116 16.75 -3.18 -1.01
CA VAL A 116 17.53 -3.89 0.02
C VAL A 116 17.10 -5.36 0.08
N ALA A 117 15.80 -5.64 0.20
CA ALA A 117 15.27 -7.00 0.25
C ALA A 117 15.61 -7.80 -1.01
N ARG A 118 15.46 -7.21 -2.20
CA ARG A 118 15.82 -7.85 -3.48
C ARG A 118 17.31 -8.14 -3.59
N ARG A 119 18.17 -7.22 -3.17
CA ARG A 119 19.64 -7.40 -3.19
C ARG A 119 20.09 -8.49 -2.22
N GLU A 120 19.44 -8.59 -1.06
CA GLU A 120 19.69 -9.67 -0.11
C GLU A 120 19.38 -11.04 -0.73
N LEU A 121 18.19 -11.21 -1.32
CA LEU A 121 17.81 -12.45 -2.01
C LEU A 121 18.80 -12.83 -3.13
N ALA A 122 19.27 -11.85 -3.90
CA ALA A 122 20.28 -12.08 -4.93
C ALA A 122 21.63 -12.52 -4.35
N ARG A 123 22.07 -11.92 -3.24
CA ARG A 123 23.32 -12.30 -2.54
C ARG A 123 23.23 -13.68 -1.92
N GLU A 124 22.04 -14.10 -1.50
CA GLU A 124 21.77 -15.46 -1.00
C GLU A 124 21.58 -16.49 -2.13
N GLY A 125 21.86 -16.12 -3.39
CA GLY A 125 21.80 -17.02 -4.54
C GLY A 125 20.40 -17.32 -5.05
N THR A 126 19.39 -16.59 -4.57
CA THR A 126 17.97 -16.78 -4.95
C THR A 126 17.35 -15.49 -5.48
N PRO A 127 17.90 -14.89 -6.57
CA PRO A 127 17.35 -13.65 -7.13
C PRO A 127 15.87 -13.81 -7.51
N LEU A 128 15.14 -12.70 -7.44
CA LEU A 128 13.75 -12.66 -7.89
C LEU A 128 13.67 -13.01 -9.38
N CYS A 129 12.64 -13.78 -9.74
CA CYS A 129 12.35 -14.17 -11.11
C CYS A 129 10.98 -13.61 -11.56
N PRO A 130 10.67 -13.58 -12.87
CA PRO A 130 9.38 -13.08 -13.37
C PRO A 130 8.17 -13.73 -12.71
N ALA A 131 8.25 -15.03 -12.38
CA ALA A 131 7.16 -15.74 -11.70
C ALA A 131 6.89 -15.21 -10.28
N ASP A 132 7.87 -14.59 -9.61
CA ASP A 132 7.64 -13.95 -8.31
C ASP A 132 6.80 -12.66 -8.45
N TYR A 133 6.97 -11.92 -9.54
CA TYR A 133 6.15 -10.73 -9.84
C TYR A 133 4.71 -11.10 -10.15
N VAL A 134 4.49 -12.15 -10.95
CA VAL A 134 3.15 -12.69 -11.23
C VAL A 134 2.48 -13.15 -9.93
N ARG A 135 3.20 -13.90 -9.10
CA ARG A 135 2.69 -14.32 -7.78
C ARG A 135 2.45 -13.14 -6.85
N GLY A 136 3.29 -12.11 -6.90
CA GLY A 136 3.12 -10.86 -6.17
C GLY A 136 1.82 -10.17 -6.56
N ALA A 137 1.58 -9.95 -7.85
CA ALA A 137 0.34 -9.36 -8.33
C ALA A 137 -0.89 -10.21 -7.96
N ALA A 138 -0.81 -11.53 -8.18
CA ALA A 138 -1.89 -12.47 -7.86
C ALA A 138 -2.20 -12.56 -6.35
N LEU A 139 -1.25 -12.18 -5.49
CA LEU A 139 -1.44 -12.12 -4.04
C LEU A 139 -1.93 -10.74 -3.59
N LEU A 140 -1.19 -9.69 -3.93
CA LEU A 140 -1.37 -8.35 -3.36
C LEU A 140 -2.61 -7.65 -3.90
N VAL A 141 -2.94 -7.81 -5.20
CA VAL A 141 -4.12 -7.16 -5.77
C VAL A 141 -5.41 -7.70 -5.15
N PRO A 142 -5.67 -9.03 -5.11
CA PRO A 142 -6.86 -9.54 -4.43
C PRO A 142 -6.87 -9.25 -2.93
N ALA A 143 -5.71 -9.31 -2.27
CA ALA A 143 -5.60 -8.99 -0.84
C ALA A 143 -5.99 -7.53 -0.55
N ALA A 144 -5.49 -6.58 -1.34
CA ALA A 144 -5.83 -5.16 -1.19
C ALA A 144 -7.33 -4.94 -1.40
N LEU A 145 -7.91 -5.52 -2.45
CA LEU A 145 -9.36 -5.46 -2.71
C LEU A 145 -10.15 -6.04 -1.52
N ALA A 146 -9.76 -7.21 -1.01
CA ALA A 146 -10.40 -7.82 0.15
C ALA A 146 -10.29 -6.93 1.40
N CYS A 147 -9.12 -6.31 1.66
CA CYS A 147 -8.92 -5.39 2.78
C CYS A 147 -9.86 -4.18 2.68
N HIS A 148 -10.03 -3.60 1.49
CA HIS A 148 -10.98 -2.51 1.29
C HIS A 148 -12.44 -2.94 1.44
N ILE A 149 -12.81 -4.13 0.93
CA ILE A 149 -14.16 -4.68 1.12
C ILE A 149 -14.46 -4.91 2.61
N LEU A 150 -13.52 -5.51 3.33
CA LEU A 150 -13.64 -5.74 4.77
C LEU A 150 -13.72 -4.43 5.55
N ALA A 151 -12.92 -3.43 5.18
CA ALA A 151 -12.98 -2.11 5.79
C ALA A 151 -14.37 -1.45 5.64
N ARG A 152 -15.04 -1.68 4.50
CA ARG A 152 -16.40 -1.17 4.25
C ARG A 152 -17.48 -1.80 5.13
N LEU A 153 -17.24 -2.98 5.70
CA LEU A 153 -18.15 -3.59 6.68
C LEU A 153 -18.25 -2.78 7.97
N VAL A 154 -17.26 -1.92 8.21
CA VAL A 154 -17.22 -1.06 9.37
C VAL A 154 -17.91 0.26 9.04
N PRO A 155 -18.90 0.72 9.83
CA PRO A 155 -19.65 1.93 9.52
C PRO A 155 -18.73 3.12 9.30
N ALA A 156 -18.97 3.86 8.22
CA ALA A 156 -18.28 5.11 7.95
C ALA A 156 -18.57 6.10 9.09
N SER A 157 -17.52 6.79 9.51
CA SER A 157 -17.58 7.92 10.43
C SER A 157 -18.48 8.97 9.77
N ARG A 158 -19.60 9.34 10.42
CA ARG A 158 -20.46 10.41 9.89
C ARG A 158 -19.60 11.66 9.68
N ARG A 159 -19.47 12.13 8.45
CA ARG A 159 -19.00 13.50 8.20
C ARG A 159 -19.95 14.42 8.96
N ARG A 160 -19.43 15.21 9.90
CA ARG A 160 -20.22 16.36 10.39
C ARG A 160 -20.50 17.20 9.16
N PRO A 161 -21.76 17.52 8.85
CA PRO A 161 -22.03 18.57 7.88
C PRO A 161 -21.22 19.79 8.35
N ALA A 162 -20.53 20.45 7.43
CA ALA A 162 -19.99 21.78 7.71
C ALA A 162 -21.22 22.63 8.08
N ALA A 163 -21.48 22.76 9.37
CA ALA A 163 -22.60 23.51 9.87
C ALA A 163 -22.40 24.94 9.37
N ALA A 164 -23.42 25.44 8.69
CA ALA A 164 -23.64 26.81 8.28
C ALA A 164 -23.07 27.83 9.29
N ASP A 165 -21.80 28.21 9.10
CA ASP A 165 -21.19 29.37 9.78
C ASP A 165 -21.24 30.59 8.84
N VAL A 166 -22.40 30.77 8.22
CA VAL A 166 -22.77 31.95 7.42
C VAL A 166 -23.91 32.68 8.14
N ARG A 167 -23.80 32.87 9.46
CA ARG A 167 -24.67 33.77 10.24
C ARG A 167 -23.93 34.36 11.43
N ARG A 168 -22.73 34.90 11.23
CA ARG A 168 -22.02 35.70 12.24
C ARG A 168 -21.43 36.98 11.65
N TRP A 169 -22.18 37.65 10.77
CA TRP A 169 -21.92 39.03 10.32
C TRP A 169 -23.24 39.71 9.92
N ARG A 170 -24.20 39.77 10.85
CA ARG A 170 -25.34 40.68 10.79
C ARG A 170 -25.63 41.22 12.17
#